data_AF-A0A9W6KYY9-F1
#
_entry.id   AF-A0A9W6KYY9-F1
#
_cell.length_a   1.000
_cell.length_b   1.000
_cell.length_c   1.000
_cell.angle_alpha   90.00
_cell.angle_beta   90.00
_cell.angle_gamma   90.00
#
_symmetry.space_group_name_H-M   'P 1'
#
loop_
_entity.id
_entity.type
_entity.pdbx_description
1 polymer ?
#
loop_
_entity_poly.entity_id
_entity_poly.type
_entity_poly.pdbx_seq_one_letter_code
_entity_poly.pdbx_strand_id
1 'polypeptide(L)' 'MADVKQGTDWVEQLVELHVLAENGDADAARRAAEWVAEDPTARALWTSVENDCERLRQPSGQD' A
#
# COMPACT_ATOMS: atom_id res chain seq x y z
N MET A 1 -26.64 -0.51 8.79
CA MET A 1 -25.70 -0.53 7.65
C MET A 1 -24.28 -0.52 8.21
N ALA A 2 -23.80 -1.65 8.71
CA ALA A 2 -22.50 -1.75 9.38
C ALA A 2 -21.86 -3.10 9.04
N ASP A 3 -21.56 -3.31 7.75
CA ASP A 3 -20.86 -4.52 7.29
C ASP A 3 -20.21 -4.27 5.91
N VAL A 4 -19.45 -3.19 5.79
CA VAL A 4 -18.58 -2.92 4.63
C VAL A 4 -17.17 -2.50 5.07
N LYS A 5 -16.99 -2.12 6.35
CA LYS A 5 -15.76 -1.49 6.84
C LYS A 5 -14.60 -2.44 7.12
N GLN A 6 -14.82 -3.74 7.35
CA GLN A 6 -13.72 -4.63 7.73
C GLN A 6 -12.83 -5.04 6.55
N GLY A 7 -13.36 -5.05 5.32
CA GLY A 7 -12.59 -5.40 4.13
C GLY A 7 -11.76 -4.24 3.57
N THR A 8 -12.11 -2.99 3.89
CA THR A 8 -11.42 -1.78 3.41
C THR A 8 -10.36 -1.30 4.40
N ASP A 9 -10.57 -1.52 5.70
CA ASP A 9 -9.71 -1.01 6.77
C ASP A 9 -8.26 -1.49 6.64
N TRP A 10 -8.06 -2.78 6.33
CA TRP A 10 -6.71 -3.32 6.16
C TRP A 10 -6.04 -2.85 4.86
N VAL A 11 -6.82 -2.57 3.81
CA VAL A 11 -6.32 -1.99 2.53
C VAL A 11 -5.84 -0.56 2.77
N GLU A 12 -6.64 0.24 3.48
CA GLU A 12 -6.31 1.62 3.85
C GLU A 12 -5.05 1.66 4.73
N GLN A 13 -4.93 0.77 5.71
CA GLN A 13 -3.72 0.63 6.53
C GLN A 13 -2.48 0.28 5.70
N LEU A 14 -2.60 -0.62 4.72
CA LEU A 14 -1.47 -1.00 3.88
C LEU A 14 -1.00 0.14 2.98
N VAL A 15 -1.95 0.92 2.43
CA VAL A 15 -1.66 2.13 1.64
C VAL A 15 -1.02 3.21 2.53
N GLU A 16 -1.51 3.41 3.75
CA GLU A 16 -0.92 4.35 4.70
C GLU A 16 0.53 3.99 5.02
N LEU A 17 0.80 2.72 5.33
CA LEU A 17 2.17 2.24 5.57
C LEU A 17 3.08 2.46 4.36
N HIS A 18 2.56 2.26 3.14
CA HIS A 18 3.30 2.53 1.91
C HIS A 18 3.67 4.02 1.77
N VAL A 19 2.69 4.91 1.94
CA VAL A 19 2.91 6.37 1.85
C VAL A 19 3.91 6.85 2.93
N LEU A 20 3.78 6.35 4.16
CA LEU A 20 4.72 6.69 5.25
C LEU A 20 6.13 6.21 4.93
N ALA A 21 6.29 4.97 4.45
CA ALA A 21 7.57 4.43 4.02
C ALA A 21 8.20 5.26 2.89
N GLU A 22 7.42 5.68 1.90
CA GLU A 22 7.89 6.56 0.81
C GLU A 22 8.32 7.95 1.31
N ASN A 23 7.74 8.44 2.40
CA ASN A 23 8.15 9.71 3.03
C ASN A 23 9.35 9.57 3.98
N GLY A 24 9.94 8.37 4.10
CA GLY A 24 11.13 8.12 4.91
C GLY A 24 10.85 7.57 6.31
N ASP A 25 9.61 7.13 6.60
CA ASP A 25 9.29 6.48 7.86
C ASP A 25 9.77 5.02 7.87
N ALA A 26 10.88 4.79 8.57
CA ALA A 26 11.51 3.47 8.63
C ALA A 26 10.69 2.45 9.46
N ASP A 27 9.86 2.89 10.41
CA ASP A 27 9.01 1.97 11.18
C ASP A 27 7.86 1.47 10.32
N ALA A 28 7.22 2.37 9.56
CA ALA A 28 6.20 2.00 8.59
C ALA A 28 6.74 1.03 7.53
N ALA A 29 7.94 1.29 6.99
CA ALA A 29 8.59 0.40 6.02
C ALA A 29 8.84 -1.00 6.61
N ARG A 30 9.29 -1.07 7.87
CA ARG A 30 9.50 -2.36 8.56
C ARG A 30 8.18 -3.09 8.78
N ARG A 31 7.15 -2.42 9.29
CA ARG A 31 5.84 -3.03 9.56
C ARG A 31 5.18 -3.54 8.28
N ALA A 32 5.27 -2.77 7.20
CA ALA A 32 4.85 -3.22 5.88
C ALA A 32 5.60 -4.48 5.45
N ALA A 33 6.94 -4.49 5.58
CA ALA A 33 7.77 -5.64 5.21
C ALA A 33 7.43 -6.91 6.02
N GLU A 34 7.16 -6.77 7.32
CA GLU A 34 6.68 -7.88 8.17
C GLU A 34 5.32 -8.39 7.68
N TRP A 35 4.37 -7.49 7.46
CA TRP A 35 3.02 -7.87 7.03
C TRP A 35 3.01 -8.57 5.66
N VAL A 36 3.71 -8.06 4.65
CA VAL A 36 3.78 -8.69 3.33
C VAL A 36 4.57 -10.00 3.33
N ALA A 37 5.41 -10.23 4.35
CA ALA A 37 6.11 -11.51 4.53
C ALA A 37 5.18 -12.57 5.14
N GLU A 38 4.29 -12.18 6.05
CA GLU A 38 3.35 -13.08 6.73
C GLU A 38 2.08 -13.37 5.91
N ASP A 39 1.58 -12.38 5.15
CA ASP A 39 0.31 -12.49 4.43
C ASP A 39 0.46 -12.34 2.90
N PRO A 40 0.15 -13.38 2.11
CA PRO A 40 0.27 -13.34 0.66
C PRO A 40 -0.74 -12.39 -0.01
N THR A 41 -1.88 -12.12 0.63
CA THR A 41 -2.89 -11.17 0.13
C THR A 41 -2.38 -9.74 0.29
N ALA A 42 -1.78 -9.42 1.44
CA ALA A 42 -1.11 -8.15 1.70
C ALA A 42 0.02 -7.93 0.69
N ARG A 43 0.81 -8.97 0.37
CA ARG A 43 1.84 -8.90 -0.67
C ARG A 43 1.29 -8.58 -2.06
N ALA A 44 0.20 -9.23 -2.46
CA ALA A 44 -0.43 -8.99 -3.76
C ALA A 44 -0.95 -7.55 -3.85
N LEU A 45 -1.58 -7.06 -2.78
CA LEU A 45 -2.07 -5.68 -2.72
C LEU A 45 -0.92 -4.68 -2.71
N TRP A 46 0.13 -4.90 -1.93
CA TRP A 46 1.33 -4.06 -1.89
C TRP A 46 1.92 -3.87 -3.28
N THR A 47 2.05 -4.96 -4.04
CA THR A 47 2.53 -4.92 -5.42
C THR A 47 1.61 -4.11 -6.33
N SER A 48 0.28 -4.18 -6.12
CA SER A 48 -0.68 -3.36 -6.86
C SER A 48 -0.50 -1.87 -6.54
N VAL A 49 -0.41 -1.52 -5.25
CA VAL A 49 -0.21 -0.14 -4.80
C VAL A 49 1.09 0.45 -5.34
N GLU A 50 2.19 -0.31 -5.31
CA GLU A 50 3.47 0.09 -5.90
C GLU A 50 3.34 0.40 -7.39
N ASN A 51 2.65 -0.47 -8.15
CA ASN A 51 2.45 -0.29 -9.58
C ASN A 51 1.54 0.93 -9.88
N ASP A 52 0.46 1.11 -9.11
CA ASP A 52 -0.39 2.30 -9.24
C ASP A 52 0.38 3.59 -8.90
N CYS A 53 1.19 3.58 -7.83
CA CYS A 53 2.02 4.72 -7.45
C CYS A 53 3.09 5.03 -8.52
N GLU A 54 3.74 4.00 -9.06
CA GLU A 54 4.69 4.15 -10.17
C GLU A 54 3.99 4.71 -11.41
N ARG A 55 2.81 4.20 -11.77
CA ARG A 55 2.02 4.69 -12.91
C ARG A 55 1.59 6.14 -12.74
N LEU A 56 1.26 6.57 -11.52
CA LEU A 56 0.96 7.97 -11.20
C LEU A 56 2.20 8.86 -11.19
N ARG A 57 3.35 8.32 -10.78
CA ARG A 57 4.65 9.01 -10.75
C ARG A 57 5.21 9.23 -12.14
N GLN A 58 4.96 8.33 -13.08
CA GLN A 58 5.19 8.60 -14.49
C GLN A 58 4.15 9.63 -14.93
N PRO A 59 4.49 10.91 -15.12
CA PRO A 59 3.56 11.81 -15.77
C PRO A 59 3.30 11.19 -17.13
N SER A 60 2.05 10.82 -17.41
CA SER A 60 1.64 10.59 -18.78
C SER A 60 2.09 11.82 -19.56
N GLY A 61 3.18 11.67 -20.31
CA GLY A 61 3.54 12.58 -21.39
C GLY A 61 2.45 12.44 -22.42
N GLN A 62 1.31 13.07 -22.15
CA GLN A 62 0.26 13.30 -23.12
C GLN A 62 0.57 14.66 -23.74
N ASP A 63 1.49 14.60 -24.71
CA ASP A 63 1.63 15.59 -25.79
C ASP A 63 0.37 15.55 -26.67
#